data_AF-A0AAN7FSV5-F1
#
_entry.id   AF-A0AAN7FSV5-F1
#
_cell.length_a   1.000
_cell.length_b   1.000
_cell.length_c   1.000
_cell.angle_alpha   90.00
_cell.angle_beta   90.00
_cell.angle_gamma   90.00
#
_symmetry.space_group_name_H-M   'P 1'
#
loop_
_entity.id
_entity.type
_entity.pdbx_description
1 polymer ?
#
loop_
_entity_poly.entity_id
_entity_poly.type
_entity_poly.pdbx_seq_one_letter_code
_entity_poly.pdbx_strand_id
1 'polypeptide(L)'
;MFNENVDGSCPLCNSALETSHHLFTVCLIAKSLWFRSHWSVRIDSLAFGSISDFANFHLSPPFLVNQCLGQKEDFLLYGSILCDMVWKQRNQALFGDSTLNIDGVSTKISCLFFEHKNSVKL
;
A
#
# COMPACT_ATOMS: atom_id res chain seq x y z
N MET A 1 -12.17 -26.97 -20.27
CA MET A 1 -11.36 -25.89 -20.88
C MET A 1 -10.64 -25.19 -19.76
N PHE A 2 -9.34 -25.44 -19.61
CA PHE A 2 -8.50 -24.67 -18.71
C PHE A 2 -8.31 -23.31 -19.39
N ASN A 3 -8.75 -22.24 -18.72
CA ASN A 3 -8.59 -20.90 -19.24
C ASN A 3 -7.12 -20.51 -19.08
N GLU A 4 -6.37 -20.47 -20.18
CA GLU A 4 -4.99 -19.95 -20.25
C GLU A 4 -4.97 -18.43 -20.07
N ASN A 5 -5.32 -17.95 -18.87
CA ASN A 5 -5.21 -16.54 -18.48
C ASN A 5 -4.41 -16.38 -17.17
N VAL A 6 -3.20 -16.92 -17.07
CA VAL A 6 -2.33 -16.66 -15.91
C VAL A 6 -0.89 -16.40 -16.33
N ASP A 7 -0.66 -15.39 -17.17
CA ASP A 7 0.66 -14.78 -17.29
C ASP A 7 0.84 -13.72 -16.20
N GLY A 8 0.85 -14.17 -14.93
CA GLY A 8 1.39 -13.49 -13.73
C GLY A 8 1.12 -12.00 -13.52
N SER A 9 0.25 -11.34 -14.28
CA SER A 9 0.10 -9.89 -14.29
C SER A 9 -0.59 -9.42 -13.02
N CYS A 10 -0.27 -8.20 -12.57
CA CYS A 10 -0.84 -7.62 -11.37
C CYS A 10 -2.37 -7.49 -11.52
N PRO A 11 -3.18 -8.18 -10.70
CA PRO A 11 -4.65 -8.18 -10.81
C PRO A 11 -5.29 -6.81 -10.59
N LEU A 12 -4.54 -5.88 -9.98
CA LEU A 12 -5.02 -4.54 -9.67
C LEU A 12 -4.86 -3.56 -10.83
N CYS A 13 -3.79 -3.68 -11.62
CA CYS A 13 -3.49 -2.71 -12.67
C CYS A 13 -3.38 -3.32 -14.08
N ASN A 14 -3.29 -4.65 -14.18
CA ASN A 14 -3.14 -5.43 -15.41
C ASN A 14 -2.01 -4.93 -16.34
N SER A 15 -1.00 -4.22 -15.80
CA SER A 15 -0.01 -3.48 -16.59
C SER A 15 1.40 -4.06 -16.53
N ALA A 16 1.71 -4.92 -15.56
CA ALA A 16 3.02 -5.56 -15.41
C ALA A 16 2.91 -6.85 -14.60
N LEU A 17 3.98 -7.64 -14.59
CA LEU A 17 4.10 -8.84 -13.76
C LEU A 17 3.91 -8.50 -12.28
N GLU A 18 3.09 -9.29 -11.60
CA GLU A 18 2.92 -9.21 -10.16
C GLU A 18 4.18 -9.71 -9.44
N THR A 19 4.73 -8.83 -8.63
CA THR A 19 5.74 -9.14 -7.60
C THR A 19 5.39 -8.32 -6.37
N SER A 20 5.89 -8.66 -5.18
CA SER A 20 5.67 -7.84 -3.98
C SER A 20 6.18 -6.41 -4.18
N HIS A 21 7.34 -6.27 -4.85
CA HIS A 21 7.88 -4.96 -5.23
C HIS A 21 6.90 -4.21 -6.13
N HIS A 22 6.41 -4.84 -7.21
CA HIS A 22 5.42 -4.19 -8.07
C HIS A 22 4.17 -3.80 -7.28
N LEU A 23 3.60 -4.74 -6.53
CA LEU A 23 2.32 -4.57 -5.85
C LEU A 23 2.31 -3.38 -4.88
N PHE A 24 3.39 -3.18 -4.11
CA PHE A 24 3.41 -2.16 -3.06
C PHE A 24 4.05 -0.83 -3.47
N THR A 25 4.88 -0.80 -4.51
CA THR A 25 5.65 0.42 -4.87
C THR A 25 5.49 0.86 -6.33
N VAL A 26 5.17 -0.04 -7.26
CA VAL A 26 5.11 0.26 -8.71
C VAL A 26 3.67 0.30 -9.24
N CYS A 27 2.77 -0.49 -8.68
CA CYS A 27 1.38 -0.61 -9.09
C CYS A 27 0.69 0.75 -9.03
N LEU A 28 -0.02 1.12 -10.11
CA LEU A 28 -0.73 2.40 -10.20
C LEU A 28 -1.73 2.59 -9.06
N ILE A 29 -2.36 1.49 -8.59
CA ILE A 29 -3.30 1.52 -7.49
C ILE A 29 -2.59 1.83 -6.17
N ALA A 30 -1.49 1.14 -5.87
CA ALA A 30 -0.71 1.40 -4.66
C ALA A 30 -0.11 2.81 -4.66
N LYS A 31 0.44 3.29 -5.79
CA LYS A 31 0.91 4.66 -5.96
C LYS A 31 -0.17 5.69 -5.63
N SER A 32 -1.37 5.48 -6.14
CA SER A 32 -2.51 6.36 -5.90
C SER A 32 -2.88 6.41 -4.41
N LEU A 33 -2.86 5.27 -3.72
CA LEU A 33 -3.16 5.20 -2.29
C LEU A 33 -2.06 5.84 -1.43
N TRP A 34 -0.79 5.66 -1.78
CA TRP A 34 0.33 6.34 -1.11
C TRP A 34 0.23 7.86 -1.26
N PHE A 35 -0.11 8.34 -2.46
CA PHE A 35 -0.27 9.77 -2.71
C PHE A 35 -1.49 10.37 -1.99
N ARG A 36 -2.53 9.58 -1.73
CA ARG A 36 -3.71 10.01 -0.95
C ARG A 36 -3.48 10.02 0.56
N SER A 37 -2.33 9.54 1.04
CA SER A 37 -1.98 9.60 2.46
C SER A 37 -1.79 11.04 2.95
N HIS A 38 -1.77 11.21 4.27
CA HIS A 38 -1.47 12.49 4.90
C HIS A 38 -0.11 13.07 4.48
N TRP A 39 0.86 12.22 4.17
CA TRP A 39 2.21 12.61 3.72
C TRP A 39 2.31 12.82 2.21
N SER A 40 1.25 12.51 1.45
CA SER A 40 1.24 12.60 -0.02
C SER A 40 2.44 11.92 -0.69
N VAL A 41 2.82 10.73 -0.18
CA VAL A 41 4.05 10.03 -0.59
C VAL A 41 4.00 9.69 -2.08
N ARG A 42 4.93 10.26 -2.83
CA ARG A 42 5.23 9.88 -4.21
C ARG A 42 6.17 8.68 -4.21
N ILE A 43 5.60 7.51 -3.88
CA ILE A 43 6.35 6.25 -3.73
C ILE A 43 7.13 5.88 -5.00
N ASP A 44 6.63 6.33 -6.16
CA ASP A 44 7.24 6.21 -7.47
C ASP A 44 8.56 6.99 -7.64
N SER A 45 8.71 8.10 -6.91
CA SER A 45 9.90 8.96 -6.99
C SER A 45 11.07 8.45 -6.13
N LEU A 46 10.84 7.45 -5.28
CA LEU A 46 11.86 6.91 -4.36
C LEU A 46 12.72 5.81 -4.99
N ALA A 47 12.37 5.34 -6.19
CA ALA A 47 13.16 4.42 -7.02
C ALA A 47 13.75 3.21 -6.25
N PHE A 48 12.91 2.48 -5.53
CA PHE A 48 13.34 1.26 -4.83
C PHE A 48 13.86 0.21 -5.82
N GLY A 49 14.98 -0.45 -5.51
CA GLY A 49 15.51 -1.55 -6.32
C GLY A 49 14.88 -2.90 -5.97
N SER A 50 14.33 -3.02 -4.76
CA SER A 50 13.77 -4.26 -4.22
C SER A 50 12.62 -4.00 -3.24
N ILE A 51 11.96 -5.07 -2.79
CA ILE A 51 10.99 -4.97 -1.69
C ILE A 51 11.68 -4.69 -0.34
N SER A 52 12.93 -5.12 -0.17
CA SER A 52 13.72 -4.86 1.04
C SER A 52 14.04 -3.38 1.20
N ASP A 53 14.34 -2.68 0.10
CA ASP A 53 14.56 -1.22 0.14
C ASP A 53 13.30 -0.48 0.59
N PHE A 54 12.15 -0.92 0.09
CA PHE A 54 10.85 -0.40 0.53
C PHE A 54 10.60 -0.70 2.01
N ALA A 55 10.89 -1.90 2.50
CA ALA A 55 10.74 -2.24 3.91
C ALA A 55 11.62 -1.35 4.81
N ASN A 56 12.88 -1.12 4.40
CA ASN A 56 13.79 -0.22 5.12
C ASN A 56 13.27 1.23 5.14
N PHE A 57 12.78 1.73 4.01
CA PHE A 57 12.14 3.04 3.93
C PHE A 57 10.89 3.12 4.82
N HIS A 58 10.08 2.07 4.83
CA HIS A 58 8.84 2.04 5.60
C HIS A 58 9.12 2.07 7.12
N LEU A 59 10.15 1.34 7.57
CA LEU A 59 10.59 1.30 8.96
C LEU A 59 11.31 2.58 9.39
N SER A 60 12.05 3.21 8.49
CA SER A 60 12.86 4.40 8.78
C SER A 60 12.83 5.40 7.62
N PRO A 61 11.71 6.11 7.41
CA PRO A 61 11.57 7.03 6.29
C PRO A 61 12.51 8.24 6.45
N PRO A 62 13.35 8.56 5.45
CA PRO A 62 14.34 9.64 5.55
C PRO A 62 13.76 11.01 5.90
N PHE A 63 12.53 11.30 5.45
CA PHE A 63 11.87 12.58 5.69
C PHE A 63 11.31 12.73 7.12
N LEU A 64 11.31 11.66 7.93
CA LEU A 64 10.90 11.72 9.34
C LEU A 64 12.07 11.58 10.32
N VAL A 65 13.33 11.58 9.87
CA VAL A 65 14.50 11.36 10.75
C VAL A 65 14.50 12.29 11.97
N ASN A 66 14.18 13.56 11.75
CA ASN A 66 14.15 14.61 12.79
C ASN A 66 12.80 14.78 13.48
N GLN A 67 11.84 13.89 13.21
CA GLN A 67 10.50 13.95 13.79
C GLN A 67 10.40 13.14 15.08
N CYS A 68 9.39 13.46 15.91
CA CYS A 68 9.13 12.73 17.14
C CYS A 68 8.73 11.27 16.87
N LEU A 69 8.94 10.41 17.86
CA LEU A 69 8.65 8.97 17.75
C LEU A 69 7.21 8.70 17.32
N GLY A 70 6.23 9.44 17.86
CA GLY A 70 4.82 9.28 17.50
C GLY A 70 4.52 9.52 16.01
N GLN A 71 5.25 10.44 15.34
CA GLN A 71 5.07 10.63 13.89
C GLN A 71 5.68 9.49 13.07
N LYS A 72 6.78 8.90 13.55
CA LYS A 72 7.40 7.71 12.93
C LYS A 72 6.47 6.50 13.07
N GLU A 73 5.89 6.31 14.25
CA GLU A 73 4.90 5.26 14.53
C GLU A 73 3.62 5.46 13.72
N ASP A 74 3.11 6.70 13.60
CA ASP A 74 1.97 7.02 12.76
C ASP A 74 2.20 6.62 11.30
N PHE A 75 3.38 6.93 10.76
CA PHE A 75 3.73 6.57 9.38
C PHE A 75 3.81 5.05 9.20
N LEU A 76 4.48 4.36 10.12
CA LEU A 76 4.62 2.91 10.10
C LEU A 76 3.26 2.21 10.18
N LEU A 77 2.37 2.69 11.05
CA LEU A 77 1.02 2.15 11.20
C LEU A 77 0.20 2.37 9.92
N TYR A 78 0.18 3.61 9.41
CA TYR A 78 -0.56 3.94 8.20
C TYR A 78 -0.09 3.13 7.00
N GLY A 79 1.23 3.05 6.79
CA GLY A 79 1.81 2.30 5.68
C GLY A 79 1.57 0.78 5.80
N SER A 80 1.57 0.23 7.01
CA SER A 80 1.20 -1.17 7.25
C SER A 80 -0.25 -1.46 6.86
N ILE A 81 -1.19 -0.59 7.27
CA ILE A 81 -2.61 -0.69 6.91
C ILE A 81 -2.79 -0.57 5.40
N LEU A 82 -2.09 0.37 4.76
CA LEU A 82 -2.14 0.55 3.31
C LEU A 82 -1.69 -0.73 2.59
N CYS A 83 -0.56 -1.32 2.99
CA CYS A 83 -0.07 -2.57 2.40
C CYS A 83 -1.06 -3.72 2.59
N ASP A 84 -1.63 -3.88 3.79
CA ASP A 84 -2.67 -4.89 4.06
C ASP A 84 -3.91 -4.68 3.18
N MET A 85 -4.37 -3.43 3.03
CA MET A 85 -5.51 -3.11 2.19
C MET A 85 -5.23 -3.34 0.70
N VAL A 86 -4.04 -2.99 0.20
CA VAL A 86 -3.61 -3.31 -1.17
C VAL A 86 -3.62 -4.82 -1.40
N TRP A 87 -3.09 -5.60 -0.47
CA TRP A 87 -3.11 -7.06 -0.54
C TRP A 87 -4.52 -7.63 -0.55
N LYS A 88 -5.42 -7.12 0.31
CA LYS A 88 -6.83 -7.50 0.34
C LYS A 88 -7.54 -7.20 -0.96
N GLN A 89 -7.32 -6.02 -1.55
CA GLN A 89 -7.89 -5.69 -2.86
C GLN A 89 -7.37 -6.60 -3.96
N ARG A 90 -6.08 -6.94 -3.94
CA ARG A 90 -5.49 -7.89 -4.90
C ARG A 90 -6.16 -9.26 -4.80
N ASN A 91 -6.40 -9.76 -3.58
CA ASN A 91 -7.09 -11.03 -3.39
C ASN A 91 -8.57 -10.97 -3.82
N GLN A 92 -9.25 -9.86 -3.56
CA GLN A 92 -10.62 -9.65 -4.06
C GLN A 92 -10.67 -9.66 -5.59
N ALA A 93 -9.70 -9.06 -6.26
CA ALA A 93 -9.63 -9.06 -7.72
C ALA A 93 -9.36 -10.46 -8.31
N LEU A 94 -8.67 -11.33 -7.58
CA LEU A 94 -8.38 -12.71 -8.02
C LEU A 94 -9.51 -13.69 -7.73
N PHE A 95 -10.18 -13.55 -6.59
CA PHE A 95 -11.06 -14.58 -6.04
C PHE A 95 -12.49 -14.11 -5.77
N GLY A 96 -12.81 -12.85 -6.05
CA GLY A 96 -14.13 -12.28 -5.86
C GLY A 96 -14.61 -11.50 -7.08
N ASP A 97 -15.87 -11.06 -7.03
CA ASP A 97 -16.54 -10.34 -8.12
C ASP A 97 -16.59 -8.82 -7.87
N SER A 98 -15.64 -8.29 -7.09
CA SER A 98 -15.65 -6.88 -6.68
C SER A 98 -14.86 -6.01 -7.65
N THR A 99 -15.49 -4.92 -8.10
CA THR A 99 -14.80 -3.86 -8.84
C THR A 99 -13.98 -2.97 -7.90
N LEU A 100 -12.76 -2.64 -8.28
CA LEU A 100 -11.88 -1.77 -7.47
C LEU A 100 -12.47 -0.36 -7.33
N ASN A 101 -12.79 0.05 -6.09
CA ASN A 101 -13.13 1.43 -5.74
C ASN A 101 -12.00 2.06 -4.92
N ILE A 102 -11.12 2.82 -5.59
CA ILE A 102 -9.92 3.41 -4.97
C ILE A 102 -10.29 4.39 -3.86
N ASP A 103 -11.33 5.22 -4.04
CA ASP A 103 -11.76 6.21 -3.04
C ASP A 103 -12.31 5.51 -1.78
N GLY A 104 -13.07 4.43 -1.97
CA GLY A 104 -13.56 3.58 -0.88
C GLY A 104 -12.41 2.92 -0.10
N VAL A 105 -11.41 2.40 -0.80
CA VAL A 105 -10.20 1.81 -0.18
C VAL A 105 -9.42 2.87 0.60
N SER A 106 -9.21 4.06 0.01
CA SER A 106 -8.53 5.18 0.66
C SER A 106 -9.25 5.58 1.95
N THR A 107 -10.59 5.71 1.89
CA THR A 107 -11.41 6.02 3.06
C THR A 107 -11.26 4.96 4.14
N LYS A 108 -11.28 3.67 3.76
CA LYS A 108 -11.14 2.55 4.69
C LYS A 108 -9.77 2.55 5.38
N ILE A 109 -8.69 2.85 4.66
CA ILE A 109 -7.34 3.00 5.23
C ILE A 109 -7.33 4.10 6.29
N SER A 110 -7.90 5.27 5.97
CA SER A 110 -7.99 6.38 6.93
C SER A 110 -8.79 6.01 8.17
N CYS A 111 -9.95 5.38 8.03
CA CYS A 111 -10.77 4.92 9.16
C CYS A 111 -10.00 3.95 10.06
N LEU A 112 -9.38 2.91 9.47
CA LEU A 112 -8.58 1.93 10.22
C LEU A 112 -7.41 2.60 10.95
N PHE A 113 -6.74 3.54 10.30
CA PHE A 113 -5.66 4.29 10.93
C PHE A 113 -6.14 5.05 12.18
N PHE A 114 -7.27 5.77 12.09
CA PHE A 114 -7.85 6.46 13.25
C PHE A 114 -8.30 5.49 14.34
N GLU A 115 -8.96 4.38 13.99
CA GLU A 115 -9.40 3.34 14.92
C GLU A 115 -8.21 2.75 15.72
N HIS A 116 -7.15 2.36 15.02
CA HIS A 116 -5.96 1.78 15.65
C HIS A 116 -5.21 2.82 16.49
N LYS A 117 -5.04 4.06 15.98
CA LYS A 117 -4.38 5.14 16.71
C LYS A 117 -5.08 5.49 18.02
N ASN A 118 -6.41 5.39 18.07
CA ASN A 118 -7.19 5.64 19.29
C ASN A 118 -7.18 4.45 20.26
N SER A 119 -7.04 3.22 19.75
CA SER A 119 -6.96 2.00 20.57
C SER A 119 -5.66 1.90 21.38
N VAL A 120 -4.57 2.51 20.91
CA VAL A 120 -3.24 2.48 21.57
C VAL A 120 -3.12 3.53 22.71
N LYS A 121 -4.13 4.38 22.89
CA LYS A 121 -4.12 5.46 23.90
C LYS A 121 -4.85 5.12 25.21
N LEU A 122 -5.21 3.85 25.43
CA LEU A 122 -5.77 3.32 26.69
C LEU A 122 -4.68 2.60 27.48
#